data_AF-A0A0B7BN88-F1
#
_entry.id   AF-A0A0B7BN88-F1
#
_cell.length_a   1.000
_cell.length_b   1.000
_cell.length_c   1.000
_cell.angle_alpha   90.00
_cell.angle_beta   90.00
_cell.angle_gamma   90.00
#
_symmetry.space_group_name_H-M   'P 1'
#
loop_
_entity.id
_entity.type
_entity.pdbx_description
1 polymer ?
#
loop_
_entity_poly.entity_id
_entity_poly.type
_entity_poly.pdbx_seq_one_letter_code
_entity_poly.pdbx_strand_id
1 'polypeptide(L)' 'MVLLDKCNADAIVNAVKNELDEKKLNMKNLLAIGTDNASVMVLILLIWINLI' A
#
# COMPACT_ATOMS: atom_id res chain seq x y z
N MET A 1 4.72 6.88 12.67
CA MET A 1 3.42 7.18 12.04
C MET A 1 3.71 7.86 10.71
N VAL A 2 3.58 7.13 9.60
CA VAL A 2 3.81 7.68 8.26
C VAL A 2 2.54 8.41 7.84
N LEU A 3 2.62 9.73 7.66
CA LEU A 3 1.52 10.54 7.15
C LEU A 3 1.49 10.45 5.62
N LEU A 4 0.47 9.78 5.09
CA LEU A 4 0.18 9.72 3.66
C LEU A 4 -0.63 10.97 3.27
N ASP A 5 0.03 12.12 3.28
CA ASP A 5 -0.61 13.45 3.21
C ASP A 5 -1.25 13.75 1.84
N LYS A 6 -0.93 12.98 0.79
CA LYS A 6 -1.47 13.15 -0.57
C LYS A 6 -1.66 11.80 -1.26
N CYS A 7 -2.61 11.73 -2.20
CA CYS A 7 -2.83 10.60 -3.12
C CYS A 7 -1.66 10.48 -4.12
N ASN A 8 -0.46 10.25 -3.60
CA ASN A 8 0.74 9.99 -4.38
C ASN A 8 0.95 8.47 -4.39
N ALA A 9 0.72 7.88 -5.55
CA ALA A 9 0.81 6.44 -5.77
C ALA A 9 2.14 5.85 -5.27
N ASP A 10 3.24 6.49 -5.66
CA ASP A 10 4.60 6.05 -5.33
C ASP A 10 4.89 6.17 -3.84
N ALA A 11 4.40 7.23 -3.19
CA ALA A 11 4.57 7.40 -1.75
C ALA A 11 3.86 6.30 -0.96
N ILE A 12 2.65 5.92 -1.38
CA ILE A 12 1.86 4.86 -0.75
C ILE A 12 2.51 3.49 -0.98
N VAL A 13 2.96 3.20 -2.21
CA VAL A 13 3.68 1.95 -2.52
C VAL A 13 4.95 1.83 -1.68
N ASN A 14 5.74 2.89 -1.60
CA ASN A 14 6.98 2.88 -0.82
C ASN A 14 6.72 2.77 0.68
N ALA A 15 5.71 3.46 1.21
CA ALA A 15 5.33 3.34 2.62
C ALA A 15 4.88 1.91 2.96
N VAL A 16 4.05 1.29 2.11
CA VAL A 16 3.61 -0.09 2.29
C VAL A 16 4.81 -1.06 2.21
N LYS A 17 5.70 -0.88 1.22
CA LYS A 17 6.91 -1.72 1.10
C LYS A 17 7.82 -1.61 2.31
N ASN A 18 8.10 -0.38 2.78
CA ASN A 18 8.95 -0.17 3.95
C ASN A 18 8.35 -0.81 5.20
N GLU A 19 7.06 -0.60 5.46
CA GLU A 19 6.40 -1.23 6.62
C GLU A 19 6.40 -2.75 6.53
N LEU A 20 6.17 -3.32 5.33
CA LEU A 20 6.27 -4.77 5.16
C LEU A 20 7.70 -5.27 5.42
N ASP A 21 8.73 -4.57 4.94
CA ASP A 21 10.14 -4.93 5.15
C ASP A 21 10.52 -4.85 6.64
N GLU A 22 10.15 -3.76 7.32
CA GLU A 22 10.34 -3.58 8.76
C GLU A 22 9.69 -4.71 9.57
N LYS A 23 8.52 -5.16 9.15
CA LYS A 23 7.79 -6.26 9.78
C LYS A 23 8.22 -7.64 9.28
N LYS A 24 9.18 -7.72 8.35
CA LYS A 24 9.64 -8.94 7.68
C LYS A 24 8.49 -9.73 7.04
N LEU A 25 7.48 -9.03 6.55
CA LEU A 25 6.30 -9.57 5.89
C LEU A 25 6.53 -9.60 4.38
N ASN A 26 6.24 -10.74 3.76
CA ASN A 26 6.29 -10.86 2.31
C ASN A 26 5.00 -10.29 1.69
N MET A 27 5.14 -9.36 0.75
CA MET A 27 4.00 -8.77 0.04
C MET A 27 3.16 -9.81 -0.72
N LYS A 28 3.77 -10.91 -1.17
CA LYS A 28 3.06 -12.05 -1.79
C LYS A 28 2.13 -12.79 -0.82
N ASN A 29 2.35 -12.65 0.48
CA ASN A 29 1.55 -13.29 1.53
C ASN A 29 0.49 -12.32 2.10
N LEU A 30 0.40 -11.10 1.57
CA LEU A 30 -0.54 -10.09 2.03
C LEU A 30 -1.94 -10.43 1.48
N LEU A 31 -2.88 -10.75 2.37
CA LEU A 31 -4.24 -11.14 1.97
C LEU A 31 -5.10 -9.95 1.55
N ALA A 32 -4.98 -8.83 2.25
CA ALA A 32 -5.79 -7.64 2.03
C ALA A 32 -5.12 -6.41 2.66
N ILE A 33 -5.44 -5.24 2.11
CA ILE A 33 -5.16 -3.94 2.73
C ILE A 33 -6.51 -3.22 2.87
N GLY A 34 -6.85 -2.80 4.08
CA GLY A 34 -8.02 -1.98 4.36
C GLY A 34 -7.63 -0.53 4.56
N THR A 35 -8.38 0.39 3.95
CA THR A 35 -8.22 1.84 4.11
C THR A 35 -9.60 2.47 4.24
N ASP A 36 -9.74 3.44 5.12
CA ASP A 36 -10.93 4.26 5.30
C ASP A 36 -11.03 5.37 4.23
N ASN A 37 -9.91 5.72 3.59
CA ASN A 37 -9.88 6.65 2.46
C ASN A 37 -10.20 5.95 1.13
N ALA A 38 -11.34 6.29 0.52
CA ALA A 38 -11.80 5.72 -0.74
C ALA A 38 -10.85 5.95 -1.93
N SER A 39 -10.17 7.11 -1.99
CA SER A 39 -9.21 7.38 -3.07
C SER A 39 -7.97 6.48 -2.98
N VAL A 40 -7.55 6.16 -1.76
CA VAL A 40 -6.43 5.23 -1.50
C VAL A 40 -6.85 3.80 -1.80
N MET A 41 -8.11 3.43 -1.55
CA MET A 41 -8.65 2.11 -1.95
C MET A 41 -8.53 1.89 -3.46
N VAL A 42 -8.95 2.87 -4.26
CA VAL A 42 -8.86 2.79 -5.74
C VAL A 42 -7.41 2.67 -6.18
N LEU A 43 -6.51 3.42 -5.55
CA LEU A 43 -5.09 3.36 -5.84
C LEU A 43 -4.49 1.98 -5.51
N ILE A 44 -4.77 1.44 -4.33
CA ILE A 44 -4.27 0.11 -3.91
C ILE A 44 -4.78 -0.97 -4.86
N LEU A 45 -6.02 -0.88 -5.31
CA LEU A 45 -6.58 -1.80 -6.31
C LEU A 45 -5.79 -1.75 -7.62
N LEU A 46 -5.46 -0.55 -8.12
CA LEU A 46 -4.65 -0.36 -9.33
C LEU A 46 -3.22 -0.89 -9.17
N ILE A 47 -2.63 -0.73 -7.99
CA ILE A 47 -1.31 -1.27 -7.65
C ILE A 47 -1.36 -2.80 -7.67
N TRP A 48 -2.38 -3.40 -7.07
CA TRP A 48 -2.57 -4.86 -7.04
C TRP A 48 -2.71 -5.46 -8.44
N ILE A 49 -3.45 -4.81 -9.33
CA ILE A 49 -3.60 -5.24 -10.73
C ILE A 49 -2.27 -5.19 -11.49
N ASN A 50 -1.39 -4.24 -11.18
CA ASN A 50 -0.08 -4.10 -11.85
C ASN A 50 1.03 -4.97 -11.22
N LEU A 51 0.83 -5.52 -10.02
CA LEU A 51 1.83 -6.33 -9.32
C LEU A 51 1.64 -7.85 -9.49
N ILE A 52 0.52 -8.30 -10.06
CA ILE A 52 0.20 -9.70 -10.41
C ILE A 52 0.44 -9.91 -11.91
#